data_AF-A0A821LL59-F1
#
_entry.id   AF-A0A821LL59-F1
#
_cell.length_a   1.000
_cell.length_b   1.000
_cell.length_c   1.000
_cell.angle_alpha   90.00
_cell.angle_beta   90.00
_cell.angle_gamma   90.00
#
_symmetry.space_group_name_H-M   'P 1'
#
loop_
_entity.id
_entity.type
_entity.pdbx_description
1 polymer ?
#
loop_
_entity_poly.entity_id
_entity_poly.type
_entity_poly.pdbx_seq_one_letter_code
_entity_poly.pdbx_strand_id
1 'polypeptide(L)'
;FKQYLKIIIQFCNAYIAFDINHRLTIIGCSNTETCFLYPDLTNESLIIPTVTKTNLFEQLFVIDRVVENNLKEFIENFSPSHTLSGSMITMALTQALCYINRLLRDTLPGEKNSFRILIIQTTTDTSKQYMNFMNAVFTSEKINVPIDGCILNNDSSLLQQA
;
A
#
# COMPACT_ATOMS: atom_id res chain seq x y z
N PHE A 1 -17.06 5.40 -3.67
CA PHE A 1 -15.59 5.55 -3.73
C PHE A 1 -15.07 6.57 -2.71
N LYS A 2 -15.39 7.87 -2.80
CA LYS A 2 -14.90 8.92 -1.86
C LYS A 2 -15.12 8.61 -0.37
N GLN A 3 -16.28 8.04 -0.01
CA GLN A 3 -16.58 7.65 1.38
C GLN A 3 -15.65 6.53 1.89
N TYR A 4 -15.38 5.50 1.08
CA TYR A 4 -14.45 4.42 1.42
C TYR A 4 -13.04 4.94 1.60
N LEU A 5 -12.58 5.80 0.69
CA LEU A 5 -11.26 6.41 0.80
C LEU A 5 -11.11 7.20 2.10
N LYS A 6 -12.12 7.99 2.47
CA LYS A 6 -12.11 8.74 3.74
C LYS A 6 -11.97 7.82 4.95
N ILE A 7 -12.67 6.69 4.95
CA ILE A 7 -12.57 5.70 6.03
C ILE A 7 -11.17 5.05 6.07
N ILE A 8 -10.60 4.72 4.91
CA ILE A 8 -9.25 4.15 4.81
C ILE A 8 -8.20 5.14 5.33
N ILE A 9 -8.31 6.41 4.94
CA ILE A 9 -7.41 7.48 5.43
C ILE A 9 -7.58 7.65 6.95
N GLN A 10 -8.81 7.66 7.47
CA GLN A 10 -9.06 7.71 8.92
C GLN A 10 -8.44 6.53 9.67
N PHE A 11 -8.52 5.32 9.10
CA PHE A 11 -7.88 4.13 9.65
C PHE A 11 -6.34 4.27 9.64
N CYS A 12 -5.76 4.74 8.54
CA CYS A 12 -4.33 5.02 8.44
C CYS A 12 -3.86 6.05 9.48
N ASN A 13 -4.64 7.12 9.67
CA ASN A 13 -4.35 8.15 10.68
C ASN A 13 -4.45 7.60 12.10
N ALA A 14 -5.46 6.77 12.38
CA ALA A 14 -5.59 6.10 13.67
C ALA A 14 -4.41 5.14 13.93
N TYR A 15 -3.93 4.43 12.91
CA TYR A 15 -2.77 3.54 13.01
C TYR A 15 -1.50 4.31 13.38
N ILE A 16 -1.22 5.43 12.70
CA ILE A 16 -0.04 6.27 13.03
C ILE A 16 -0.19 6.92 14.40
N ALA A 17 -1.40 7.32 14.78
CA ALA A 17 -1.65 7.90 16.10
C ALA A 17 -1.48 6.90 17.26
N PHE A 18 -1.50 5.60 16.98
CA PHE A 18 -1.36 4.56 18.00
C PHE A 18 0.08 4.44 18.55
N ASP A 19 1.09 4.65 17.70
CA ASP A 19 2.51 4.63 18.10
C ASP A 19 3.32 5.57 17.20
N ILE A 20 4.17 6.40 17.82
CA ILE A 20 5.09 7.31 17.11
C ILE A 20 6.09 6.59 16.21
N ASN A 21 6.34 5.31 16.45
CA ASN A 21 7.25 4.49 15.63
C ASN A 21 6.54 3.83 14.45
N HIS A 22 5.21 3.92 14.38
CA HIS A 22 4.48 3.36 13.25
C HIS A 22 4.80 4.12 11.97
N ARG A 23 5.13 3.34 10.95
CA ARG A 23 5.40 3.82 9.60
C ARG A 23 4.32 3.28 8.67
N LEU A 24 3.90 4.10 7.72
CA LEU A 24 2.86 3.77 6.77
C LEU A 24 3.38 3.90 5.34
N THR A 25 2.90 3.04 4.47
CA THR A 25 3.12 3.12 3.02
C THR A 25 1.81 2.72 2.35
N ILE A 26 1.34 3.55 1.41
CA ILE A 26 0.10 3.35 0.68
C ILE A 26 0.45 3.24 -0.80
N ILE A 27 0.06 2.11 -1.40
CA ILE A 27 0.24 1.85 -2.82
C ILE A 27 -1.14 1.79 -3.48
N GLY A 28 -1.37 2.65 -4.46
CA GLY A 28 -2.53 2.63 -5.33
C GLY A 28 -2.32 1.64 -6.47
N CYS A 29 -3.36 0.86 -6.79
CA CYS A 29 -3.33 -0.10 -7.88
C CYS A 29 -4.50 0.15 -8.83
N SER A 30 -4.17 0.22 -10.12
CA SER A 30 -5.08 0.32 -11.24
C SER A 30 -5.02 -0.98 -12.07
N ASN A 31 -5.77 -1.03 -13.17
CA ASN A 31 -5.66 -2.08 -14.19
C ASN A 31 -4.40 -1.92 -15.07
N THR A 32 -3.88 -0.71 -15.21
CA THR A 32 -2.73 -0.39 -16.07
C THR A 32 -1.44 -0.18 -15.27
N GLU A 33 -1.54 0.47 -14.11
CA GLU A 33 -0.38 0.96 -13.38
C GLU A 33 -0.52 0.82 -11.86
N THR A 34 0.60 0.92 -11.17
CA THR A 34 0.69 0.97 -9.71
C THR A 34 1.52 2.17 -9.31
N CYS A 35 1.09 2.89 -8.28
CA CYS A 35 1.71 4.14 -7.85
C CYS A 35 1.82 4.18 -6.32
N PHE A 36 2.92 4.75 -5.81
CA PHE A 36 3.05 5.06 -4.39
C PHE A 36 2.24 6.32 -4.09
N LEU A 37 1.12 6.16 -3.39
CA LEU A 37 0.33 7.30 -2.91
C LEU A 37 1.01 7.94 -1.69
N TYR A 38 1.70 7.13 -0.89
CA TYR A 38 2.52 7.59 0.23
C TYR A 38 3.60 6.55 0.56
N PRO A 39 4.85 6.93 0.88
CA PRO A 39 5.43 8.26 0.72
C PRO A 39 5.56 8.64 -0.76
N ASP A 40 5.50 9.93 -1.07
CA ASP A 40 5.79 10.40 -2.44
C ASP A 40 7.28 10.19 -2.74
N LEU A 41 7.58 9.31 -3.69
CA LEU A 41 8.95 8.99 -4.10
C LEU A 41 9.51 9.96 -5.16
N THR A 42 8.66 10.83 -5.73
CA THR A 42 9.05 11.77 -6.80
C THR A 42 9.59 13.09 -6.25
N ASN A 43 9.04 13.55 -5.13
CA ASN A 43 9.50 14.76 -4.46
C ASN A 43 10.39 14.41 -3.26
N GLU A 44 11.72 14.36 -3.47
CA GLU A 44 12.70 14.18 -2.38
C GLU A 44 12.57 15.24 -1.27
N SER A 45 11.97 16.40 -1.57
CA SER A 45 11.71 17.49 -0.64
C SER A 45 10.49 17.28 0.28
N LEU A 46 9.58 16.35 -0.07
CA LEU A 46 8.49 15.86 0.79
C LEU A 46 8.83 14.52 1.47
N ILE A 47 10.01 13.96 1.18
CA ILE A 47 10.73 13.06 2.09
C ILE A 47 11.22 13.90 3.29
N ILE A 48 10.33 14.70 3.90
CA ILE A 48 10.60 15.18 5.24
C ILE A 48 10.57 13.91 6.07
N PRO A 49 11.71 13.58 6.64
CA PRO A 49 11.99 12.23 7.03
C PRO A 49 11.07 11.87 8.17
N THR A 50 10.82 10.58 8.27
CA THR A 50 10.52 9.83 9.49
C THR A 50 11.52 10.10 10.64
N VAL A 51 12.29 11.20 10.62
CA VAL A 51 13.45 11.54 11.47
C VAL A 51 13.31 12.91 12.15
N THR A 52 12.51 13.86 11.68
CA THR A 52 12.15 14.99 12.54
C THR A 52 10.90 14.64 13.32
N LYS A 53 11.06 14.44 14.64
CA LYS A 53 9.99 14.35 15.64
C LYS A 53 9.18 15.66 15.68
N THR A 54 8.55 16.03 14.57
CA THR A 54 7.57 17.10 14.52
C THR A 54 6.23 16.56 14.97
N ASN A 55 5.39 17.48 15.42
CA ASN A 55 4.09 17.22 16.02
C ASN A 55 3.30 16.16 15.24
N LEU A 56 2.80 15.11 15.92
CA LEU A 56 1.97 14.05 15.32
C LEU A 56 0.85 14.64 14.45
N PHE A 57 0.25 15.75 14.88
CA PHE A 57 -0.79 16.45 14.13
C PHE A 57 -0.31 17.00 12.78
N GLU A 58 0.94 17.48 12.69
CA GLU A 58 1.52 17.95 11.43
C GLU A 58 1.76 16.77 10.48
N GLN A 59 2.24 15.65 11.00
CA GLN A 59 2.47 14.44 10.20
C GLN A 59 1.15 13.92 9.62
N LEU A 60 0.09 13.82 10.43
CA LEU A 60 -1.24 13.38 9.99
C LEU A 60 -1.80 14.32 8.91
N PHE A 61 -1.66 15.62 9.10
CA PHE A 61 -2.14 16.62 8.14
C PHE A 61 -1.37 16.56 6.80
N VAL A 62 -0.06 16.31 6.84
CA VAL A 62 0.75 16.10 5.63
C VAL A 62 0.31 14.85 4.89
N ILE A 63 0.07 13.74 5.60
CA ILE A 63 -0.39 12.48 5.00
C ILE A 63 -1.73 12.67 4.29
N ASP A 64 -2.71 13.28 4.95
CA ASP A 64 -4.03 13.56 4.37
C ASP A 64 -3.88 14.33 3.04
N ARG A 65 -3.09 15.40 3.06
CA ARG A 65 -2.87 16.25 1.88
C ARG A 65 -2.17 15.51 0.74
N VAL A 66 -1.09 14.80 1.05
CA VAL A 66 -0.28 14.09 0.03
C VAL A 66 -1.09 12.97 -0.60
N VAL A 67 -1.79 12.17 0.20
CA VAL A 67 -2.64 11.08 -0.30
C VAL A 67 -3.78 11.63 -1.15
N GLU A 68 -4.44 12.71 -0.74
CA GLU A 68 -5.50 13.33 -1.53
C GLU A 68 -5.01 13.87 -2.88
N ASN A 69 -3.82 14.48 -2.93
CA ASN A 69 -3.25 15.01 -4.17
C ASN A 69 -2.82 13.88 -5.11
N ASN A 70 -2.02 12.94 -4.62
CA ASN A 70 -1.52 11.82 -5.42
C ASN A 70 -2.68 10.94 -5.94
N LEU A 71 -3.74 10.79 -5.16
CA LEU A 71 -4.91 10.04 -5.58
C LEU A 71 -5.74 10.79 -6.64
N LYS A 72 -5.80 12.13 -6.60
CA LYS A 72 -6.43 12.90 -7.69
C LYS A 72 -5.66 12.70 -8.99
N GLU A 73 -4.34 12.85 -8.97
CA GLU A 73 -3.48 12.62 -10.14
C GLU A 73 -3.62 11.18 -10.66
N PHE A 74 -3.63 10.20 -9.77
CA PHE A 74 -3.83 8.79 -10.12
C PHE A 74 -5.19 8.52 -10.79
N ILE A 75 -6.26 9.19 -10.34
CA ILE A 75 -7.58 9.07 -10.96
C ILE A 75 -7.63 9.80 -12.30
N GLU A 76 -6.97 10.95 -12.44
CA GLU A 76 -6.92 11.71 -13.69
C GLU A 76 -6.15 10.96 -14.78
N ASN A 77 -5.10 10.23 -14.40
CA ASN A 77 -4.33 9.37 -15.31
C ASN A 77 -5.04 8.06 -15.67
N PHE A 78 -6.11 7.71 -14.95
CA PHE A 78 -6.86 6.48 -15.19
C PHE A 78 -7.63 6.54 -16.52
N SER A 79 -7.15 5.86 -17.55
CA SER A 79 -7.88 5.69 -18.81
C SER A 79 -9.01 4.64 -18.65
N PRO A 80 -10.28 4.99 -18.94
CA PRO A 80 -11.42 4.07 -18.82
C PRO A 80 -11.43 2.95 -19.87
N SER A 81 -10.50 2.93 -20.84
CA SER A 81 -10.48 1.98 -21.95
C SER A 81 -10.12 0.53 -21.57
N HIS A 82 -9.70 0.26 -20.33
CA HIS A 82 -9.16 -1.05 -19.91
C HIS A 82 -9.94 -1.73 -18.78
N THR A 83 -11.24 -1.44 -18.61
CA THR A 83 -12.09 -2.03 -17.55
C THR A 83 -12.22 -3.55 -17.60
N LEU A 84 -11.84 -4.20 -18.71
CA LEU A 84 -11.82 -5.66 -18.88
C LEU A 84 -10.54 -6.34 -18.38
N SER A 85 -9.46 -5.58 -18.13
CA SER A 85 -8.24 -6.09 -17.53
C SER A 85 -8.38 -6.04 -16.01
N GLY A 86 -8.29 -7.18 -15.33
CA GLY A 86 -8.33 -7.19 -13.86
C GLY A 86 -7.20 -6.39 -13.22
N SER A 87 -7.26 -6.27 -11.90
CA SER A 87 -6.29 -5.49 -11.12
C SER A 87 -4.87 -6.02 -11.27
N MET A 88 -3.89 -5.10 -11.33
CA MET A 88 -2.46 -5.41 -11.23
C MET A 88 -2.00 -5.62 -9.78
N ILE A 89 -2.81 -6.28 -8.97
CA ILE A 89 -2.56 -6.51 -7.54
C ILE A 89 -1.19 -7.19 -7.29
N THR A 90 -0.80 -8.12 -8.15
CA THR A 90 0.49 -8.79 -8.09
C THR A 90 1.67 -7.83 -8.24
N MET A 91 1.53 -6.81 -9.09
CA MET A 91 2.55 -5.78 -9.27
C MET A 91 2.68 -4.94 -8.00
N ALA A 92 1.55 -4.51 -7.43
CA ALA A 92 1.53 -3.72 -6.20
C ALA A 92 2.11 -4.51 -5.02
N LEU A 93 1.76 -5.79 -4.89
CA LEU A 93 2.30 -6.67 -3.85
C LEU A 93 3.81 -6.88 -4.01
N THR A 94 4.28 -7.12 -5.23
CA THR A 94 5.72 -7.27 -5.51
C THR A 94 6.48 -5.98 -5.20
N GLN A 95 5.93 -4.82 -5.55
CA GLN A 95 6.51 -3.52 -5.20
C GLN A 95 6.59 -3.32 -3.68
N ALA A 96 5.52 -3.66 -2.94
CA ALA A 96 5.50 -3.60 -1.48
C ALA A 96 6.58 -4.50 -0.88
N LEU A 97 6.70 -5.75 -1.35
CA LEU A 97 7.71 -6.71 -0.88
C LEU A 97 9.14 -6.23 -1.17
N CYS A 98 9.39 -5.69 -2.37
CA CYS A 98 10.68 -5.10 -2.71
C CYS A 98 11.02 -3.90 -1.80
N TYR A 99 10.05 -3.04 -1.52
CA TYR A 99 10.22 -1.90 -0.62
C TYR A 99 10.52 -2.36 0.82
N ILE A 100 9.77 -3.32 1.34
CA ILE A 100 10.00 -3.91 2.67
C ILE A 100 11.37 -4.58 2.74
N ASN A 101 11.77 -5.32 1.71
CA ASN A 101 13.08 -5.97 1.65
C ASN A 101 14.25 -4.96 1.62
N ARG A 102 14.03 -3.76 1.06
CA ARG A 102 14.99 -2.66 1.20
C ARG A 102 15.06 -2.19 2.65
N LEU A 103 13.92 -1.89 3.29
CA LEU A 103 13.88 -1.45 4.68
C LEU A 103 14.46 -2.46 5.67
N LEU A 104 14.25 -3.76 5.45
CA LEU A 104 14.84 -4.84 6.23
C LEU A 104 16.37 -4.83 6.16
N ARG A 105 16.95 -4.51 5.00
CA ARG A 105 18.41 -4.40 4.81
C ARG A 105 18.99 -3.13 5.43
N ASP A 106 18.24 -2.05 5.43
CA ASP A 106 18.65 -0.77 6.01
C ASP A 106 18.53 -0.76 7.55
N THR A 107 17.88 -1.77 8.14
CA THR A 107 17.68 -1.88 9.59
C THR A 107 18.98 -2.28 10.29
N LEU A 108 19.33 -1.59 11.38
CA LEU A 108 20.52 -1.89 12.16
C LEU A 108 20.40 -3.25 12.87
N PRO A 109 21.52 -4.00 13.04
CA PRO A 109 21.51 -5.26 13.77
C PRO A 109 21.04 -5.06 15.22
N GLY A 110 19.83 -5.51 15.55
CA GLY A 110 19.23 -5.40 16.88
C GLY A 110 17.88 -4.67 16.91
N GLU A 111 17.53 -3.92 15.86
CA GLU A 111 16.20 -3.33 15.73
C GLU A 111 15.22 -4.35 15.14
N LYS A 112 14.12 -4.61 15.86
CA LYS A 112 13.03 -5.47 15.37
C LYS A 112 11.97 -4.61 14.68
N ASN A 113 12.08 -4.48 13.36
CA ASN A 113 11.02 -3.91 12.54
C ASN A 113 10.02 -5.01 12.17
N SER A 114 8.75 -4.82 12.56
CA SER A 114 7.65 -5.68 12.14
C SER A 114 6.96 -5.05 10.94
N PHE A 115 6.75 -5.83 9.88
CA PHE A 115 6.03 -5.39 8.69
C PHE A 115 4.74 -6.20 8.54
N ARG A 116 3.71 -5.58 7.99
CA ARG A 116 2.42 -6.21 7.70
C ARG A 116 1.83 -5.52 6.48
N ILE A 117 1.24 -6.31 5.58
CA ILE A 117 0.63 -5.81 4.35
C ILE A 117 -0.88 -5.96 4.49
N LEU A 118 -1.63 -4.89 4.23
CA LEU A 118 -3.08 -4.92 4.13
C LEU A 118 -3.48 -4.69 2.67
N ILE A 119 -4.18 -5.64 2.08
CA ILE A 119 -4.73 -5.54 0.74
C ILE A 119 -6.21 -5.22 0.84
N ILE A 120 -6.65 -4.12 0.22
CA ILE A 120 -8.06 -3.76 0.12
C ILE A 120 -8.51 -3.97 -1.32
N GLN A 121 -9.31 -5.00 -1.56
CA GLN A 121 -9.76 -5.38 -2.89
C GLN A 121 -11.20 -4.94 -3.14
N THR A 122 -11.37 -4.18 -4.21
CA THR A 122 -12.69 -3.71 -4.71
C THR A 122 -13.05 -4.30 -6.08
N THR A 123 -12.07 -4.85 -6.79
CA THR A 123 -12.20 -5.34 -8.17
C THR A 123 -12.16 -6.86 -8.22
N THR A 124 -12.61 -7.44 -9.33
CA THR A 124 -12.61 -8.90 -9.53
C THR A 124 -11.23 -9.42 -9.90
N ASP A 125 -10.93 -10.63 -9.42
CA ASP A 125 -9.68 -11.31 -9.76
C ASP A 125 -9.59 -11.67 -11.24
N THR A 126 -8.36 -11.78 -11.72
CA THR A 126 -8.07 -12.35 -13.03
C THR A 126 -7.13 -13.52 -12.88
N SER A 127 -7.56 -14.71 -13.35
CA SER A 127 -6.81 -15.96 -13.24
C SER A 127 -5.42 -15.90 -13.89
N LYS A 128 -5.20 -14.99 -14.84
CA LYS A 128 -3.90 -14.79 -15.51
C LYS A 128 -2.77 -14.39 -14.55
N GLN A 129 -3.10 -13.75 -13.41
CA GLN A 129 -2.10 -13.26 -12.44
C GLN A 129 -1.85 -14.24 -11.30
N TYR A 130 -2.56 -15.38 -11.25
CA TYR A 130 -2.53 -16.31 -10.12
C TYR A 130 -1.12 -16.82 -9.80
N MET A 131 -0.39 -17.35 -10.80
CA MET A 131 0.95 -17.89 -10.58
C MET A 131 1.91 -16.84 -10.00
N ASN A 132 1.88 -15.64 -10.56
CA ASN A 132 2.75 -14.56 -10.11
C ASN A 132 2.34 -14.06 -8.72
N PHE A 133 1.04 -14.02 -8.43
CA PHE A 133 0.51 -13.66 -7.12
C PHE A 133 0.95 -14.66 -6.05
N MET A 134 0.80 -15.96 -6.31
CA MET A 134 1.24 -17.00 -5.38
C MET A 134 2.75 -16.96 -5.12
N ASN A 135 3.55 -16.67 -6.14
CA ASN A 135 5.00 -16.47 -5.95
C ASN A 135 5.31 -15.29 -5.02
N ALA A 136 4.52 -14.21 -5.09
CA ALA A 136 4.65 -13.08 -4.18
C ALA A 136 4.20 -13.44 -2.75
N VAL A 137 3.12 -14.22 -2.59
CA VAL A 137 2.68 -14.74 -1.28
C VAL A 137 3.77 -15.62 -0.65
N PHE A 138 4.32 -16.59 -1.38
CA PHE A 138 5.43 -17.43 -0.86
C PHE A 138 6.67 -16.60 -0.50
N THR A 139 6.91 -15.52 -1.25
CA THR A 139 8.00 -14.58 -0.91
C THR A 139 7.71 -13.87 0.41
N SER A 140 6.46 -13.43 0.63
CA SER A 140 6.03 -12.79 1.88
C SER A 140 6.16 -13.71 3.10
N GLU A 141 5.81 -15.00 2.95
CA GLU A 141 5.98 -16.01 4.00
C GLU A 141 7.46 -16.20 4.33
N LYS A 142 8.33 -16.25 3.31
CA LYS A 142 9.78 -16.40 3.51
C LYS A 142 10.40 -15.24 4.30
N ILE A 143 9.89 -14.02 4.11
CA ILE A 143 10.35 -12.84 4.86
C ILE A 143 9.55 -12.58 6.15
N ASN A 144 8.63 -13.48 6.51
CA ASN A 144 7.75 -13.38 7.69
C ASN A 144 6.90 -12.10 7.72
N VAL A 145 6.33 -11.71 6.57
CA VAL A 145 5.44 -10.56 6.47
C VAL A 145 4.02 -11.04 6.23
N PRO A 146 3.12 -10.97 7.24
CA PRO A 146 1.73 -11.37 7.05
C PRO A 146 1.00 -10.44 6.09
N ILE A 147 0.13 -11.04 5.27
CA ILE A 147 -0.76 -10.35 4.34
C ILE A 147 -2.20 -10.49 4.88
N ASP A 148 -2.84 -9.37 5.17
CA ASP A 148 -4.25 -9.31 5.52
C ASP A 148 -5.06 -8.89 4.28
N GLY A 149 -6.17 -9.58 4.01
CA GLY A 149 -7.06 -9.27 2.89
C GLY A 149 -8.41 -8.71 3.36
N CYS A 150 -8.80 -7.55 2.83
CA CYS A 150 -10.12 -6.97 3.01
C CYS A 150 -10.84 -6.90 1.66
N ILE A 151 -11.88 -7.72 1.52
CA ILE A 151 -12.67 -7.86 0.31
C ILE A 151 -13.96 -7.04 0.46
N LEU A 152 -14.17 -6.05 -0.40
CA LEU A 152 -15.31 -5.11 -0.27
C LEU A 152 -16.52 -5.46 -1.12
N ASN A 153 -16.37 -6.26 -2.18
CA ASN A 153 -17.43 -6.46 -3.17
C ASN A 153 -17.71 -7.94 -3.46
N ASN A 154 -16.78 -8.64 -4.12
CA ASN A 154 -16.92 -10.04 -4.49
C ASN A 154 -15.85 -10.88 -3.80
N ASP A 155 -16.23 -12.05 -3.30
CA ASP A 155 -15.29 -13.01 -2.73
C ASP A 155 -14.14 -13.30 -3.72
N SER A 156 -12.92 -13.18 -3.21
CA SER A 156 -11.70 -13.46 -3.95
C SER A 156 -11.18 -14.83 -3.54
N SER A 157 -11.28 -15.81 -4.43
CA SER A 157 -10.66 -17.13 -4.19
C SER A 157 -9.13 -17.03 -4.13
N LEU A 158 -8.56 -15.98 -4.72
CA LEU A 158 -7.14 -15.73 -4.82
C LEU A 158 -6.58 -15.21 -3.48
N LEU A 159 -7.27 -14.25 -2.85
CA LEU A 159 -6.92 -13.77 -1.50
C LEU A 159 -7.24 -14.79 -0.40
N GLN A 160 -8.25 -15.65 -0.58
CA GLN A 160 -8.54 -16.71 0.38
C GLN A 160 -7.44 -17.78 0.47
N GLN A 161 -6.57 -17.86 -0.55
CA GLN A 161 -5.44 -18.79 -0.59
C GLN A 161 -4.11 -18.15 -0.14
N ALA A 162 -4.13 -16.84 0.14
CA ALA A 162 -2.98 -16.04 0.53
C ALA A 162 -2.70 -16.07 2.03
#